data_AF-M7BMJ6-F1
#
_entry.id   AF-M7BMJ6-F1
#
_cell.length_a   1.000
_cell.length_b   1.000
_cell.length_c   1.000
_cell.angle_alpha   90.00
_cell.angle_beta   90.00
_cell.angle_gamma   90.00
#
_symmetry.space_group_name_H-M   'P 1'
#
loop_
_entity.id
_entity.type
_entity.pdbx_description
1 polymer ?
#
loop_
_entity_poly.entity_id
_entity_poly.type
_entity_poly.pdbx_seq_one_letter_code
_entity_poly.pdbx_strand_id
1 'polypeptide(L)'
;MAYRSKRSFAWTTAEPLDLISIWGEESVQSQLRSSCRNFDTYRQISQGLCKKGYDRDMLQCRVKIKELRQAYQKAREANCCSDAAPKTCQFYK
;
A
#
# COMPACT_ATOMS: atom_id res chain seq x y z
N MET A 1 -7.39 -34.49 -9.62
CA MET A 1 -7.32 -33.02 -9.76
C MET A 1 -5.96 -32.56 -9.29
N ALA A 2 -5.27 -31.67 -10.02
CA ALA A 2 -4.04 -31.06 -9.52
C ALA A 2 -4.38 -29.92 -8.55
N TYR A 3 -4.01 -30.06 -7.28
CA TYR A 3 -3.98 -28.92 -6.36
C TYR A 3 -2.91 -27.95 -6.86
N ARG A 4 -3.32 -26.83 -7.45
CA ARG A 4 -2.41 -25.81 -7.99
C ARG A 4 -1.71 -25.13 -6.81
N SER A 5 -0.59 -25.73 -6.37
CA SER A 5 0.18 -25.27 -5.21
C SER A 5 0.41 -23.77 -5.33
N LYS A 6 -0.07 -23.02 -4.32
CA LYS A 6 -0.06 -21.55 -4.32
C LYS A 6 1.37 -21.06 -4.11
N ARG A 7 2.14 -21.12 -5.20
CA ARG A 7 3.56 -20.72 -5.33
C ARG A 7 3.74 -19.39 -4.60
N SER A 8 4.63 -19.38 -3.61
CA SER A 8 4.82 -18.30 -2.64
C SER A 8 4.86 -16.94 -3.33
N PHE A 9 3.84 -16.11 -3.08
CA PHE A 9 3.51 -14.97 -3.93
C PHE A 9 4.47 -13.80 -3.70
N ALA A 10 5.57 -13.77 -4.44
CA ALA A 10 6.30 -12.55 -4.70
C ALA A 10 5.36 -11.57 -5.43
N TRP A 11 5.13 -10.41 -4.84
CA TRP A 11 4.47 -9.30 -5.53
C TRP A 11 5.43 -8.81 -6.62
N THR A 12 5.00 -8.83 -7.87
CA THR A 12 5.70 -8.20 -8.99
C THR A 12 5.78 -6.68 -8.78
N THR A 13 6.60 -5.97 -9.55
CA THR A 13 6.74 -4.52 -9.40
C THR A 13 5.50 -3.73 -9.84
N ALA A 14 4.66 -4.28 -10.73
CA ALA A 14 3.43 -3.64 -11.19
C ALA A 14 2.26 -3.78 -10.21
N GLU A 15 2.08 -4.96 -9.59
CA GLU A 15 0.93 -5.25 -8.72
C GLU A 15 0.75 -4.26 -7.54
N PRO A 16 1.80 -3.76 -6.84
CA PRO A 16 1.68 -2.70 -5.85
C PRO A 16 1.22 -1.36 -6.43
N LEU A 17 1.62 -1.02 -7.67
CA LEU A 17 1.20 0.22 -8.33
C LEU A 17 -0.28 0.13 -8.70
N ASP A 18 -0.72 -1.01 -9.23
CA ASP A 18 -2.11 -1.28 -9.53
C ASP A 18 -3.00 -1.34 -8.27
N LEU A 19 -2.47 -1.89 -7.17
CA LEU A 19 -3.08 -1.90 -5.84
C LEU A 19 -3.19 -0.47 -5.26
N ILE A 20 -2.16 0.36 -5.39
CA ILE A 20 -2.18 1.77 -4.95
C ILE A 20 -3.17 2.57 -5.79
N SER A 21 -3.23 2.35 -7.10
CA SER A 21 -4.20 2.95 -8.01
C SER A 21 -5.64 2.67 -7.57
N ILE A 22 -6.00 1.41 -7.33
CA ILE A 22 -7.36 1.02 -6.89
C ILE A 22 -7.62 1.48 -5.45
N TRP A 23 -6.63 1.36 -4.56
CA TRP A 23 -6.76 1.82 -3.17
C TRP A 23 -6.92 3.34 -3.07
N GLY A 24 -6.35 4.10 -4.01
CA GLY A 24 -6.43 5.56 -4.09
C GLY A 24 -7.74 6.10 -4.64
N GLU A 25 -8.62 5.27 -5.20
CA GLU A 25 -9.95 5.69 -5.69
C GLU A 25 -10.75 6.38 -4.57
N GLU A 26 -11.36 7.53 -4.85
CA GLU A 26 -12.08 8.29 -3.83
C GLU A 26 -13.32 7.55 -3.28
N SER A 27 -13.93 6.70 -4.09
CA SER A 27 -14.99 5.78 -3.66
C SER A 27 -14.49 4.82 -2.58
N VAL A 28 -13.34 4.19 -2.80
CA VAL A 28 -12.65 3.29 -1.87
C VAL A 28 -12.21 4.04 -0.63
N GLN A 29 -11.52 5.18 -0.77
CA GLN A 29 -11.09 6.01 0.36
C GLN A 29 -12.26 6.49 1.23
N SER A 30 -13.41 6.80 0.62
CA SER A 30 -14.59 7.26 1.36
C SER A 30 -15.28 6.12 2.11
N GLN A 31 -15.36 4.91 1.54
CA GLN A 31 -15.78 3.71 2.30
C GLN A 31 -14.83 3.41 3.47
N LEU A 32 -13.51 3.51 3.26
CA LEU A 32 -12.50 3.30 4.30
C LEU A 32 -12.57 4.35 5.44
N ARG A 33 -13.15 5.52 5.17
CA ARG A 33 -13.41 6.57 6.18
C ARG A 33 -14.76 6.41 6.89
N SER A 34 -15.79 5.89 6.21
CA SER A 34 -17.13 5.76 6.77
C SER A 34 -17.41 4.44 7.51
N SER A 35 -16.61 3.38 7.26
CA SER A 35 -16.83 2.05 7.85
C SER A 35 -15.64 1.54 8.65
N CYS A 36 -15.86 1.17 9.91
CA CYS A 36 -14.91 0.34 10.66
C CYS A 36 -14.81 -1.10 10.09
N ARG A 37 -15.90 -1.59 9.48
CA ARG A 37 -15.99 -2.93 8.86
C ARG A 37 -15.58 -2.88 7.39
N ASN A 38 -14.29 -2.62 7.17
CA ASN A 38 -13.63 -2.45 5.87
C ASN A 38 -13.62 -3.70 4.95
N PHE A 39 -14.36 -4.77 5.28
CA PHE A 39 -14.28 -6.07 4.61
C PHE A 39 -14.68 -5.99 3.14
N ASP A 40 -15.86 -5.44 2.84
CA ASP A 40 -16.36 -5.31 1.47
C ASP A 40 -15.54 -4.34 0.63
N THR A 41 -14.91 -3.34 1.24
CA THR A 41 -13.98 -2.43 0.57
C THR A 41 -12.68 -3.15 0.15
N TYR A 42 -12.09 -3.99 1.01
CA TYR A 42 -10.98 -4.85 0.58
C TYR A 42 -11.42 -5.93 -0.43
N ARG A 43 -12.71 -6.33 -0.43
CA ARG A 43 -13.31 -7.20 -1.45
C ARG A 43 -13.36 -6.51 -2.81
N GLN A 44 -13.78 -5.25 -2.86
CA GLN A 44 -13.76 -4.40 -4.06
C GLN A 44 -12.33 -4.24 -4.59
N ILE A 45 -11.34 -4.00 -3.71
CA ILE A 45 -9.92 -3.91 -4.09
C ILE A 45 -9.40 -5.24 -4.71
N SER A 46 -9.72 -6.37 -4.07
CA SER A 46 -9.40 -7.72 -4.58
C SER A 46 -10.03 -7.99 -5.96
N GLN A 47 -11.31 -7.62 -6.15
CA GLN A 47 -11.98 -7.72 -7.45
C GLN A 47 -11.38 -6.78 -8.51
N GLY A 48 -10.94 -5.58 -8.13
CA GLY A 48 -10.24 -4.65 -9.02
C GLY A 48 -8.90 -5.20 -9.51
N LEU A 49 -8.11 -5.82 -8.63
CA LEU A 49 -6.87 -6.51 -9.02
C LEU A 49 -7.15 -7.73 -9.91
N CYS A 50 -8.19 -8.51 -9.61
CA CYS A 50 -8.60 -9.64 -10.44
C CYS A 50 -9.00 -9.21 -11.86
N LYS A 51 -9.71 -8.08 -12.02
CA LYS A 51 -10.00 -7.48 -13.34
C LYS A 51 -8.74 -7.04 -14.12
N LYS A 52 -7.64 -6.73 -13.42
CA LYS A 52 -6.32 -6.44 -14.02
C LYS A 52 -5.48 -7.70 -14.27
N GLY A 53 -6.02 -8.89 -14.00
CA GLY A 53 -5.37 -10.20 -14.23
C GLY A 53 -4.68 -10.80 -13.01
N TYR A 54 -4.73 -10.16 -11.84
CA TYR A 54 -4.02 -10.59 -10.64
C TYR A 54 -4.96 -11.32 -9.66
N ASP A 55 -4.84 -12.65 -9.56
CA ASP A 55 -5.55 -13.46 -8.56
C ASP A 55 -5.05 -13.15 -7.13
N ARG A 56 -5.72 -12.21 -6.46
CA ARG A 56 -5.31 -11.70 -5.14
C ARG A 56 -6.46 -11.69 -4.14
N ASP A 57 -6.24 -12.42 -3.04
CA ASP A 57 -7.18 -12.48 -1.93
C ASP A 57 -7.25 -11.15 -1.13
N MET A 58 -8.40 -10.91 -0.51
CA MET A 58 -8.68 -9.76 0.35
C MET A 58 -7.63 -9.55 1.44
N LEU A 59 -7.23 -10.62 2.15
CA LEU A 59 -6.29 -10.54 3.26
C LEU A 59 -4.88 -10.19 2.76
N GLN A 60 -4.50 -10.71 1.59
CA GLN A 60 -3.24 -10.36 0.93
C GLN A 60 -3.20 -8.87 0.54
N CYS A 61 -4.29 -8.34 -0.02
CA CYS A 61 -4.43 -6.91 -0.32
C CYS A 61 -4.31 -6.05 0.94
N ARG A 62 -4.99 -6.45 2.03
CA ARG A 62 -4.95 -5.73 3.32
C ARG A 62 -3.56 -5.73 3.95
N VAL A 63 -2.86 -6.87 3.94
CA VAL A 63 -1.47 -6.95 4.41
C VAL A 63 -0.57 -6.05 3.56
N LYS A 64 -0.70 -6.10 2.23
CA LYS A 64 0.17 -5.30 1.35
C LYS A 64 -0.06 -3.79 1.47
N ILE A 65 -1.31 -3.34 1.62
CA ILE A 65 -1.63 -1.93 1.92
C ILE A 65 -1.01 -1.51 3.28
N LYS A 66 -1.01 -2.39 4.29
CA LYS A 66 -0.35 -2.11 5.58
C LYS A 66 1.17 -1.97 5.42
N GLU A 67 1.83 -2.89 4.72
CA GLU A 67 3.26 -2.79 4.41
C GLU A 67 3.61 -1.49 3.69
N LEU A 68 2.87 -1.13 2.64
CA LEU A 68 3.10 0.07 1.84
C LEU A 68 2.95 1.35 2.67
N ARG A 69 1.91 1.45 3.52
CA ARG A 69 1.75 2.58 4.45
C ARG A 69 2.90 2.65 5.47
N GLN A 70 3.37 1.52 5.98
CA GLN A 70 4.49 1.47 6.93
C GLN A 70 5.83 1.85 6.27
N ALA A 71 6.07 1.44 5.03
CA ALA A 71 7.26 1.83 4.27
C ALA A 71 7.25 3.34 3.96
N TYR A 72 6.11 3.88 3.50
CA TYR A 72 5.93 5.32 3.27
C TYR A 72 6.13 6.14 4.55
N GLN A 73 5.53 5.72 5.68
CA GLN A 73 5.68 6.42 6.96
C GLN A 73 7.14 6.46 7.42
N LYS A 74 7.87 5.34 7.34
CA LYS A 74 9.30 5.28 7.67
C LYS A 74 10.15 6.18 6.77
N ALA A 75 9.87 6.20 5.45
CA ALA A 75 10.56 7.09 4.52
C ALA A 75 10.28 8.57 4.84
N ARG A 76 9.04 8.91 5.19
CA ARG A 76 8.66 10.28 5.60
C ARG A 76 9.35 10.67 6.91
N GLU A 77 9.40 9.79 7.90
CA GLU A 77 10.10 10.01 9.17
C GLU A 77 11.59 10.22 8.96
N ALA A 78 12.25 9.39 8.15
CA ALA A 78 13.66 9.56 7.79
C ALA A 78 13.92 10.91 7.11
N ASN A 79 13.06 11.30 6.16
CA ASN A 79 13.17 12.59 5.48
C ASN A 79 12.98 13.78 6.44
N CYS A 80 11.96 13.75 7.31
CA CYS A 80 11.73 14.77 8.33
C CYS A 80 12.89 14.87 9.35
N CYS A 81 13.58 13.77 9.65
CA CYS A 81 14.79 13.79 10.48
C CYS A 81 16.04 14.26 9.71
N SER A 82 16.07 14.15 8.38
CA SER A 82 17.14 14.73 7.54
C SER A 82 17.00 16.24 7.28
N ASP A 83 15.80 16.79 7.45
CA ASP A 83 15.50 18.23 7.50
C ASP A 83 15.98 18.89 8.83
N ALA A 84 16.97 18.28 9.49
CA ALA A 84 17.67 18.88 10.61
C ALA A 84 18.38 20.16 10.12
N ALA A 85 18.09 21.27 10.81
CA ALA A 85 18.42 22.63 10.37
C ALA A 85 19.85 22.78 9.82
N PRO A 86 20.05 23.59 8.75
CA PRO A 86 21.37 23.78 8.14
C PRO A 86 22.36 24.22 9.21
N LYS A 87 23.46 23.47 9.34
CA LYS A 87 24.54 23.75 10.30
C LYS A 87 25.21 25.07 9.92
N THR A 88 24.70 26.18 10.47
CA THR A 88 25.29 27.51 10.34
C THR A 88 26.69 27.46 10.96
N CYS A 89 27.69 27.45 10.07
CA CYS A 89 29.09 27.32 10.50
C CYS A 89 29.49 28.59 11.25
N GLN A 90 29.79 28.47 12.54
CA GLN A 90 30.08 29.57 13.48
C GLN A 90 31.28 30.47 13.10
N PHE A 91 31.98 30.15 12.00
CA PHE A 91 33.15 30.86 11.50
C PHE A 91 32.85 31.92 10.44
N TYR A 92 31.63 31.98 9.89
CA TYR A 92 31.21 33.09 9.02
C TYR A 92 30.44 34.14 9.82
N LYS A 93 30.93 35.38 9.75
CA LYS A 93 30.34 36.62 10.25
C LYS A 93 30.02 37.53 9.08
#